data_AF-A0A956DA02-F1
#
_entry.id   AF-A0A956DA02-F1
#
_cell.length_a   1.000
_cell.length_b   1.000
_cell.length_c   1.000
_cell.angle_alpha   90.00
_cell.angle_beta   90.00
_cell.angle_gamma   90.00
#
_symmetry.space_group_name_H-M   'P 1'
#
loop_
_entity.id
_entity.type
_entity.pdbx_description
1 polymer ?
#
loop_
_entity_poly.entity_id
_entity_poly.type
_entity_poly.pdbx_seq_one_letter_code
_entity_poly.pdbx_strand_id
1 'polypeptide(L)'
;MTKDRASSPETQAVHGGEPRRHAYDALAAPIVQTATYTFRDTAELVAFFEGRTEREEEYGRYGNPTVRLVETKVATLEGADDG
;
A
#
# COMPACT_ATOMS: atom_id res chain seq x y z
N MET A 1 20.46 27.23 -0.82
CA MET A 1 19.37 26.72 -1.69
C MET A 1 19.69 25.26 -1.99
N THR A 2 19.23 24.36 -1.14
CA THR A 2 19.58 22.94 -1.21
C THR A 2 18.85 22.34 -2.40
N LYS A 3 19.60 21.82 -3.36
CA LYS A 3 19.05 21.18 -4.55
C LYS A 3 18.38 19.88 -4.09
N ASP A 4 17.05 19.79 -4.14
CA ASP A 4 16.33 18.53 -4.00
C ASP A 4 16.86 17.59 -5.09
N ARG A 5 17.82 16.73 -4.70
CA ARG A 5 18.32 15.69 -5.58
C ARG A 5 17.24 14.63 -5.59
N ALA A 6 16.65 14.41 -6.77
CA ALA A 6 15.90 13.18 -7.02
C ALA A 6 16.76 12.01 -6.52
N SER A 7 16.17 11.17 -5.66
CA SER A 7 16.87 10.04 -5.05
C SER A 7 17.39 9.11 -6.16
N SER A 8 18.58 8.52 -5.95
CA SER A 8 19.21 7.69 -6.98
C SER A 8 18.37 6.44 -7.27
N PRO A 9 18.48 5.80 -8.45
CA PRO A 9 17.73 4.59 -8.77
C PRO A 9 17.91 3.48 -7.72
N GLU A 10 19.11 3.35 -7.15
CA GLU A 10 19.40 2.39 -6.09
C GLU A 10 18.64 2.74 -4.80
N THR A 11 18.54 4.04 -4.48
CA THR A 11 17.77 4.51 -3.32
C THR A 11 16.27 4.31 -3.54
N GLN A 12 15.77 4.50 -4.76
CA GLN A 12 14.38 4.20 -5.13
C GLN A 12 14.09 2.69 -5.08
N ALA A 13 15.04 1.83 -5.46
CA ALA A 13 14.83 0.39 -5.35
C ALA A 13 14.62 -0.03 -3.88
N VAL A 14 15.37 0.57 -2.96
CA VAL A 14 15.24 0.28 -1.53
C VAL A 14 14.02 0.97 -0.91
N HIS A 15 13.74 2.24 -1.23
CA HIS A 15 12.78 3.05 -0.48
C HIS A 15 11.64 3.66 -1.30
N GLY A 16 11.74 3.63 -2.63
CA GLY A 16 10.74 4.18 -3.53
C GLY A 16 9.40 3.48 -3.33
N GLY A 17 8.33 4.30 -3.31
CA GLY A 17 6.95 3.84 -3.12
C GLY A 17 6.59 3.37 -1.70
N GLU A 18 7.54 3.24 -0.78
CA GLU A 18 7.26 2.74 0.56
C GLU A 18 6.89 3.85 1.56
N PRO A 19 5.94 3.60 2.48
CA PRO A 19 5.64 4.54 3.55
C PRO A 19 6.83 4.66 4.50
N ARG A 20 6.99 5.84 5.11
CA ARG A 20 8.07 6.08 6.09
C ARG A 20 8.00 5.20 7.34
N ARG A 21 6.82 4.66 7.66
CA ARG A 21 6.57 3.80 8.82
C ARG A 21 5.69 2.64 8.39
N HIS A 22 6.03 1.45 8.85
CA HIS A 22 5.19 0.27 8.71
C HIS A 22 4.39 0.02 9.99
N ALA A 23 3.49 -0.97 9.92
CA ALA A 23 2.72 -1.40 11.07
C ALA A 23 3.63 -1.70 12.28
N TYR A 24 3.17 -1.30 13.47
CA TYR A 24 3.89 -1.51 14.73
C TYR A 24 5.29 -0.87 14.79
N ASP A 25 5.54 0.18 14.01
CA ASP A 25 6.86 0.81 13.85
C ASP A 25 7.96 -0.16 13.40
N ALA A 26 7.57 -1.25 12.73
CA ALA A 26 8.51 -2.22 12.18
C ALA A 26 9.37 -1.57 11.09
N LEU A 27 10.63 -2.01 11.01
CA LEU A 27 11.54 -1.60 9.93
C LEU A 27 11.15 -2.22 8.59
N ALA A 28 10.73 -3.48 8.59
CA ALA A 28 10.31 -4.19 7.40
C ALA A 28 8.81 -4.05 7.18
N ALA A 29 8.40 -4.03 5.92
CA ALA A 29 6.99 -4.17 5.56
C ALA A 29 6.43 -5.49 6.11
N PRO A 30 5.22 -5.48 6.71
CA PRO A 30 4.60 -6.70 7.21
C PRO A 30 4.18 -7.62 6.06
N ILE A 31 4.21 -8.92 6.33
CA ILE A 31 3.62 -9.93 5.44
C ILE A 31 2.15 -10.10 5.84
N VAL A 32 1.26 -9.58 5.01
CA VAL A 32 -0.19 -9.69 5.19
C VAL A 32 -0.69 -10.93 4.45
N GLN A 33 -0.43 -12.10 5.04
CA GLN A 33 -0.79 -13.39 4.45
C GLN A 33 -2.22 -13.81 4.80
N THR A 34 -3.20 -13.07 4.29
CA THR A 34 -4.62 -13.36 4.49
C THR A 34 -5.40 -13.32 3.19
N ALA A 35 -6.49 -14.08 3.15
CA ALA A 35 -7.49 -13.99 2.09
C ALA A 35 -8.57 -12.95 2.41
N THR A 36 -8.93 -12.73 3.67
CA THR A 36 -10.06 -11.85 4.06
C THR A 36 -9.63 -10.79 5.07
N TYR A 37 -10.31 -9.66 5.04
CA TYR A 37 -10.13 -8.55 5.99
C TYR A 37 -11.40 -8.29 6.78
N THR A 38 -11.24 -7.85 8.03
CA THR A 38 -12.38 -7.60 8.92
C THR A 38 -12.94 -6.20 8.72
N PHE A 39 -14.26 -6.09 8.90
CA PHE A 39 -14.93 -4.81 9.14
C PHE A 39 -14.94 -4.52 10.64
N ARG A 40 -14.91 -3.23 11.00
CA ARG A 40 -14.98 -2.75 12.37
C ARG A 40 -16.30 -3.15 13.04
N ASP A 41 -17.39 -3.00 12.29
CA ASP A 41 -18.75 -3.30 12.74
C ASP A 41 -19.67 -3.59 11.55
N THR A 42 -20.91 -3.95 11.84
CA THR A 42 -21.93 -4.25 10.83
C THR A 42 -22.34 -3.01 10.02
N ALA A 43 -22.27 -1.81 10.60
CA ALA A 43 -22.64 -0.59 9.88
C ALA A 43 -21.64 -0.28 8.76
N GLU A 44 -20.35 -0.51 9.02
CA GLU A 44 -19.29 -0.38 8.01
C GLU A 44 -19.45 -1.42 6.89
N LEU A 45 -19.74 -2.67 7.24
CA LEU A 45 -20.03 -3.72 6.26
C LEU A 45 -21.19 -3.31 5.33
N VAL A 46 -22.30 -2.83 5.89
CA VAL A 46 -23.46 -2.38 5.10
C VAL A 46 -23.09 -1.19 4.21
N ALA A 47 -22.37 -0.20 4.74
CA ALA A 47 -21.95 0.95 3.96
C ALA A 47 -21.05 0.56 2.78
N PHE A 48 -20.15 -0.40 2.97
CA PHE A 48 -19.30 -0.93 1.92
C PHE A 48 -20.12 -1.62 0.82
N PHE A 49 -21.03 -2.54 1.17
CA PHE A 49 -21.88 -3.24 0.20
C PHE A 49 -22.86 -2.33 -0.55
N GLU A 50 -23.25 -1.21 0.04
CA GLU A 50 -24.08 -0.18 -0.62
C GLU A 50 -23.26 0.82 -1.45
N GLY A 51 -21.93 0.67 -1.53
CA GLY A 51 -21.04 1.57 -2.28
C GLY A 51 -20.88 2.95 -1.63
N ARG A 52 -21.20 3.09 -0.35
CA ARG A 52 -21.04 4.34 0.42
C ARG A 52 -19.65 4.48 1.02
N THR A 53 -18.82 3.45 0.95
CA THR A 53 -17.44 3.45 1.43
C THR A 53 -16.62 2.54 0.52
N GLU A 54 -15.42 2.99 0.17
CA GLU A 54 -14.44 2.20 -0.58
C GLU A 54 -13.43 1.59 0.37
N ARG A 55 -12.95 0.39 0.02
CA ARG A 55 -11.83 -0.25 0.69
C ARG A 55 -10.88 -0.78 -0.36
N GLU A 56 -9.59 -0.51 -0.17
CA GLU A 56 -8.55 -1.08 -1.01
C GLU A 56 -8.44 -2.60 -0.75
N GLU A 57 -8.71 -3.05 0.49
CA GLU A 57 -8.59 -4.46 0.87
C GLU A 57 -9.80 -4.99 1.66
N GLU A 58 -10.74 -5.64 0.97
CA GLU A 58 -11.79 -6.50 1.57
C GLU A 58 -11.47 -8.00 1.46
N TYR A 59 -10.77 -8.36 0.39
CA TYR A 59 -10.45 -9.72 0.01
C TYR A 59 -9.14 -9.73 -0.77
N GLY A 60 -8.19 -10.57 -0.36
CA GLY A 60 -6.81 -10.65 -0.87
C GLY A 60 -6.69 -10.86 -2.38
N ARG A 61 -7.77 -11.31 -3.04
CA ARG A 61 -7.84 -11.41 -4.51
C ARG A 61 -7.89 -10.03 -5.19
N TYR A 62 -8.53 -9.06 -4.55
CA TYR A 62 -8.77 -7.73 -5.12
C TYR A 62 -7.78 -6.69 -4.60
N GLY A 63 -7.21 -6.92 -3.42
CA GLY A 63 -6.18 -6.06 -2.86
C GLY A 63 -5.47 -6.70 -1.69
N ASN A 64 -4.15 -6.49 -1.60
CA ASN A 64 -3.33 -6.97 -0.51
C ASN A 64 -2.23 -5.94 -0.20
N PRO A 65 -2.04 -5.49 1.06
CA PRO A 65 -1.10 -4.42 1.36
C PRO A 65 0.36 -4.78 1.02
N THR A 66 0.74 -6.06 1.18
CA THR A 66 2.09 -6.52 0.83
C THR A 66 2.31 -6.47 -0.69
N VAL A 67 1.30 -6.84 -1.48
CA VAL A 67 1.37 -6.78 -2.95
C VAL A 67 1.37 -5.33 -3.42
N ARG A 68 0.50 -4.49 -2.86
CA ARG A 68 0.37 -3.07 -3.21
C ARG A 68 1.68 -2.31 -3.05
N LEU A 69 2.43 -2.57 -1.97
CA LEU A 69 3.75 -1.96 -1.78
C LEU A 69 4.74 -2.28 -2.90
N VAL A 70 4.70 -3.51 -3.44
CA VAL A 70 5.56 -3.89 -4.57
C VAL A 70 5.09 -3.23 -5.87
N GLU A 71 3.78 -3.14 -6.10
CA GLU A 71 3.21 -2.45 -7.26
C GLU A 71 3.63 -0.98 -7.29
N THR A 72 3.44 -0.25 -6.18
CA THR A 72 3.85 1.16 -6.05
C THR A 72 5.37 1.32 -6.23
N LYS A 73 6.18 0.40 -5.71
CA LYS A 73 7.64 0.43 -5.89
C LYS A 73 8.03 0.25 -7.35
N VAL A 74 7.44 -0.72 -8.05
CA VAL A 74 7.71 -0.94 -9.48
C VAL A 74 7.27 0.27 -10.30
N ALA A 75 6.08 0.81 -10.06
CA ALA A 75 5.61 2.03 -10.71
C ALA A 75 6.57 3.21 -10.50
N THR A 76 7.05 3.39 -9.27
CA THR A 76 8.04 4.44 -8.92
C THR A 76 9.35 4.25 -9.68
N LEU A 77 9.82 3.01 -9.83
CA LEU A 77 11.06 2.70 -10.55
C LEU A 77 10.95 2.94 -12.06
N GLU A 78 9.79 2.64 -12.63
CA GLU A 78 9.50 2.84 -14.06
C GLU A 78 9.09 4.28 -14.39
N GLY A 79 8.86 5.12 -13.37
CA GLY A 79 8.35 6.48 -13.55
C GLY A 79 6.91 6.51 -14.07
N ALA A 80 6.13 5.47 -13.76
CA ALA A 80 4.72 5.33 -14.12
C ALA A 80 3.82 5.65 -12.92
N ASP A 81 2.55 5.98 -13.20
CA ASP A 81 1.52 6.04 -12.18
C ASP A 81 1.17 4.61 -11.71
N ASP A 82 0.81 4.44 -10.42
CA ASP A 82 0.61 3.11 -9.83
C ASP A 82 -0.82 2.54 -9.97
N GLY A 83 -1.67 3.19 -10.78
CA GLY A 83 -3.07 2.81 -11.05
C GLY A 83 -4.01 4.01 -11.10
#